data_AF-V6K7R6-F1
#
_entry.id   AF-V6K7R6-F1
#
_cell.length_a   1.000
_cell.length_b   1.000
_cell.length_c   1.000
_cell.angle_alpha   90.00
_cell.angle_beta   90.00
_cell.angle_gamma   90.00
#
_symmetry.space_group_name_H-M   'P 1'
#
loop_
_entity.id
_entity.type
_entity.pdbx_description
1 polymer ?
#
loop_
_entity_poly.entity_id
_entity_poly.type
_entity_poly.pdbx_seq_one_letter_code
_entity_poly.pdbx_strand_id
1 'polypeptide(L)'
;MRDLPERFGSWKTVYERHRRWSADGTWDGILRAVQAEADLDGRIDWSMVSVDSTSCRAHQHAAGARKKKPRIPKKDRRPGTMAMLVSPASCEAHAERDY
;
A
#
# COMPACT_ATOMS: atom_id res chain seq x y z
N MET A 1 -17.07 -17.52 6.20
CA MET A 1 -18.00 -16.38 6.30
C MET A 1 -18.28 -15.92 4.88
N ARG A 2 -19.35 -16.46 4.29
CA ARG A 2 -19.83 -16.19 2.93
C ARG A 2 -21.19 -15.48 2.97
N ASP A 3 -21.61 -15.07 4.16
CA ASP A 3 -22.95 -14.58 4.48
C ASP A 3 -23.04 -13.09 4.20
N LEU A 4 -22.83 -12.73 2.94
CA LEU A 4 -22.99 -11.38 2.46
C LEU A 4 -24.35 -11.26 1.77
N PRO A 5 -25.23 -10.31 2.18
CA PRO A 5 -26.49 -10.10 1.50
C PRO A 5 -26.30 -9.87 -0.01
N GLU A 6 -27.19 -10.45 -0.81
CA GLU A 6 -27.07 -10.47 -2.28
C GLU A 6 -26.93 -9.09 -2.91
N ARG A 7 -27.52 -8.05 -2.28
CA ARG A 7 -27.40 -6.64 -2.70
C ARG A 7 -25.96 -6.14 -2.83
N PHE A 8 -25.00 -6.75 -2.15
CA PHE A 8 -23.59 -6.36 -2.19
C PHE A 8 -22.77 -7.15 -3.23
N GLY A 9 -23.41 -8.11 -3.91
CA GLY A 9 -22.78 -8.94 -4.93
C GLY A 9 -21.80 -9.96 -4.35
N SER A 10 -20.83 -10.35 -5.18
CA SER A 10 -19.87 -11.39 -4.81
C SER A 10 -18.98 -10.98 -3.64
N TRP A 11 -18.92 -11.84 -2.62
CA TRP A 11 -18.07 -11.65 -1.45
C TRP A 11 -16.60 -11.41 -1.81
N LYS A 12 -16.11 -12.00 -2.92
CA LYS A 12 -14.73 -11.85 -3.37
C LYS A 12 -14.44 -10.42 -3.82
N THR A 13 -15.36 -9.81 -4.56
CA THR A 13 -15.24 -8.43 -5.02
C THR A 13 -15.25 -7.45 -3.85
N VAL A 14 -16.14 -7.68 -2.87
CA VAL A 14 -16.19 -6.87 -1.65
C VAL A 14 -14.91 -7.00 -0.83
N TYR A 15 -14.40 -8.24 -0.67
CA TYR A 15 -13.14 -8.48 0.02
C TYR A 15 -11.94 -7.81 -0.68
N GLU A 16 -11.87 -7.89 -2.02
CA GLU A 16 -10.79 -7.26 -2.79
C GLU A 16 -10.83 -5.73 -2.69
N ARG A 17 -12.03 -5.13 -2.71
CA ARG A 17 -12.20 -3.69 -2.47
C ARG A 17 -11.74 -3.31 -1.08
N HIS A 18 -12.25 -3.99 -0.05
CA HIS A 18 -11.86 -3.75 1.33
C HIS A 18 -10.33 -3.83 1.48
N ARG A 19 -9.71 -4.90 0.98
CA ARG A 19 -8.25 -5.09 1.05
C ARG A 19 -7.49 -3.96 0.36
N ARG A 20 -7.96 -3.48 -0.79
CA ARG A 20 -7.32 -2.37 -1.52
C ARG A 20 -7.41 -1.08 -0.71
N TRP A 21 -8.60 -0.74 -0.23
CA TRP A 21 -8.87 0.48 0.54
C TRP A 21 -8.14 0.53 1.87
N SER A 22 -7.97 -0.62 2.53
CA SER A 22 -7.13 -0.73 3.72
C SER A 22 -5.64 -0.55 3.41
N ALA A 23 -5.20 -0.85 2.19
CA ALA A 23 -3.79 -0.78 1.82
C ALA A 23 -3.38 0.58 1.24
N ASP A 24 -4.30 1.30 0.61
CA ASP A 24 -4.04 2.57 -0.06
C ASP A 24 -4.45 3.81 0.75
N GLY A 25 -5.02 3.62 1.95
CA GLY A 25 -5.44 4.71 2.85
C GLY A 25 -6.79 5.33 2.51
N THR A 26 -7.58 4.71 1.62
CA THR A 26 -8.94 5.20 1.28
C THR A 26 -9.82 5.35 2.53
N TRP A 27 -9.70 4.44 3.50
CA TRP A 27 -10.45 4.55 4.76
C TRP A 27 -10.12 5.80 5.55
N ASP A 28 -8.84 6.21 5.60
CA ASP A 28 -8.42 7.44 6.28
C ASP A 28 -9.01 8.67 5.58
N GLY A 29 -9.06 8.65 4.25
CA GLY A 29 -9.70 9.71 3.46
C GLY A 29 -11.20 9.84 3.72
N ILE A 30 -11.92 8.71 3.76
CA ILE A 30 -13.36 8.69 4.09
C ILE A 30 -13.59 9.23 5.50
N LEU A 31 -12.81 8.78 6.48
CA LEU A 31 -12.95 9.24 7.86
C LEU A 31 -12.76 10.76 7.97
N ARG A 32 -11.70 11.31 7.33
CA ARG A 32 -11.43 12.75 7.33
C ARG A 32 -12.57 13.54 6.70
N ALA A 33 -13.16 13.06 5.61
CA ALA A 33 -14.27 13.73 4.94
C ALA A 33 -15.51 13.81 5.85
N VAL A 34 -15.87 12.69 6.48
CA VAL A 34 -17.01 12.63 7.41
C VAL A 34 -16.75 13.50 8.65
N GLN A 35 -15.53 13.50 9.17
CA GLN A 35 -15.16 14.37 10.30
C GLN A 35 -15.22 15.84 9.92
N ALA A 36 -14.77 16.24 8.73
CA ALA A 36 -14.85 17.62 8.26
C ALA A 36 -16.29 18.10 8.14
N GLU A 37 -17.19 17.29 7.59
CA GLU A 37 -18.63 17.62 7.52
C GLU A 37 -19.24 17.76 8.92
N ALA A 38 -18.93 16.83 9.83
CA ALA A 38 -19.44 16.87 11.19
C ALA A 38 -18.86 18.04 12.02
N ASP A 39 -17.62 18.45 11.77
CA ASP A 39 -16.99 19.62 12.38
C ASP A 39 -17.66 20.93 11.94
N LEU A 40 -17.94 21.06 10.63
CA LEU A 40 -18.68 22.21 10.09
C LEU A 40 -20.09 22.32 10.69
N ASP A 41 -20.74 21.18 10.92
CA ASP A 41 -22.04 21.10 11.58
C ASP A 41 -21.97 21.27 13.12
N GLY A 42 -20.78 21.46 13.70
CA GLY A 42 -20.57 21.59 15.15
C GLY A 42 -20.90 20.32 15.95
N ARG A 43 -20.87 19.15 15.31
CA ARG A 43 -21.22 17.85 15.93
C ARG A 43 -20.03 17.15 16.58
N ILE A 44 -18.82 17.67 16.43
CA ILE A 44 -17.61 17.12 17.03
C ILE A 44 -17.08 18.09 18.09
N ASP A 45 -16.95 17.61 19.32
CA ASP A 45 -16.16 18.26 20.36
C ASP A 45 -14.74 17.68 20.37
N TRP A 46 -13.79 18.44 19.81
CA TRP A 46 -12.38 18.05 19.73
C TRP A 46 -11.65 18.09 21.08
N SER A 47 -12.25 18.68 22.12
CA SER A 47 -11.68 18.66 23.47
C SER A 47 -11.88 17.31 24.17
N MET A 48 -12.80 16.49 23.66
CA MET A 48 -13.14 15.18 24.19
C MET A 48 -12.61 14.06 23.30
N VAL A 49 -11.83 13.14 23.88
CA VAL A 49 -11.34 11.95 23.19
C VAL A 49 -12.10 10.73 23.73
N SER A 50 -13.00 10.16 22.92
CA SER A 50 -13.65 8.87 23.22
C SER A 50 -12.81 7.73 22.64
N VAL A 51 -12.55 6.70 23.45
CA VAL A 51 -11.90 5.46 23.00
C VAL A 51 -12.79 4.30 23.42
N ASP A 52 -13.37 3.64 22.42
CA ASP A 52 -14.23 2.48 22.61
C ASP A 52 -13.59 1.24 21.98
N SER A 53 -13.85 0.07 22.56
CA SER A 53 -13.43 -1.20 21.97
C SER A 53 -14.64 -2.12 21.78
N THR A 54 -14.69 -2.81 20.64
CA THR A 54 -15.72 -3.81 20.36
C THR A 54 -15.06 -5.02 19.73
N SER A 55 -15.43 -6.22 20.20
CA SER A 55 -14.90 -7.47 19.67
C SER A 55 -16.02 -8.28 19.01
N CYS A 56 -15.80 -8.69 17.76
CA CYS A 56 -16.73 -9.53 17.01
C CYS A 56 -16.07 -10.89 16.76
N ARG A 57 -16.69 -11.98 17.25
CA ARG A 57 -16.17 -13.34 17.02
C ARG A 57 -16.48 -13.79 15.60
N ALA A 58 -15.46 -14.17 14.86
CA ALA A 58 -15.62 -14.82 13.57
C ALA A 58 -15.87 -16.32 13.74
N HIS A 59 -16.69 -16.91 12.88
CA HIS A 59 -16.91 -18.36 12.85
C HIS A 59 -15.57 -19.09 12.62
N GLN A 60 -15.37 -20.28 13.20
CA GLN A 60 -14.12 -21.06 13.07
C GLN A 60 -13.64 -21.26 11.62
N HIS A 61 -14.58 -21.40 10.68
CA HIS A 61 -14.30 -21.49 9.24
C HIS A 61 -13.82 -20.18 8.58
N ALA A 62 -13.76 -19.06 9.31
CA ALA A 62 -13.17 -17.81 8.86
C ALA A 62 -11.64 -17.78 9.06
N ALA A 63 -11.06 -18.69 9.84
CA ALA A 63 -9.63 -18.76 10.13
C ALA A 63 -8.73 -19.12 8.92
N GLY A 64 -9.29 -19.27 7.72
CA GLY A 64 -8.61 -19.82 6.53
C GLY A 64 -7.65 -18.89 5.78
N ALA A 65 -7.43 -17.65 6.23
CA ALA A 65 -6.52 -16.73 5.53
C ALA A 65 -5.06 -17.20 5.67
N ARG A 66 -4.36 -17.42 4.54
CA ARG A 66 -2.93 -17.77 4.54
C ARG A 66 -2.11 -16.63 5.16
N LYS A 67 -1.32 -16.91 6.20
CA LYS A 67 -0.43 -15.95 6.90
C LYS A 67 0.78 -15.44 6.08
N LYS A 68 0.80 -15.66 4.76
CA LYS A 68 1.92 -15.21 3.90
C LYS A 68 1.72 -13.73 3.56
N LYS A 69 2.72 -12.90 3.84
CA LYS A 69 2.73 -11.48 3.48
C LYS A 69 2.42 -11.31 1.98
N PRO A 70 1.62 -10.31 1.56
CA PRO A 70 1.42 -10.02 0.14
C PRO A 70 2.77 -9.88 -0.54
N ARG A 71 3.02 -10.66 -1.60
CA ARG A 71 4.20 -10.45 -2.44
C ARG A 71 4.02 -9.09 -3.12
N ILE A 72 4.80 -8.10 -2.73
CA ILE A 72 4.96 -6.87 -3.49
C ILE A 72 5.67 -7.31 -4.79
N PRO A 73 5.04 -7.17 -5.97
CA PRO A 73 5.73 -7.47 -7.21
C PRO A 73 6.93 -6.53 -7.33
N LYS A 74 8.14 -7.09 -7.44
CA LYS A 74 9.34 -6.30 -7.74
C LYS A 74 9.14 -5.72 -9.14
N LYS A 75 9.32 -4.40 -9.28
CA LYS A 75 9.40 -3.73 -10.59
C LYS A 75 10.63 -4.28 -11.30
N ASP A 76 10.45 -5.14 -12.28
CA ASP A 76 11.54 -5.62 -13.13
C ASP A 76 12.15 -4.42 -13.85
N ARG A 77 13.38 -4.05 -13.45
CA ARG A 77 14.24 -3.20 -14.26
C ARG A 77 14.70 -4.05 -15.44
N ARG A 78 14.07 -3.87 -16.61
CA ARG A 78 14.59 -4.42 -17.86
C ARG A 78 15.98 -3.80 -18.09
N PRO A 79 17.05 -4.59 -18.32
CA PRO A 79 18.32 -4.03 -18.76
C PRO A 79 18.15 -3.54 -20.20
N GLY A 80 18.43 -2.25 -20.41
CA GLY A 80 18.46 -1.65 -21.74
C GLY A 80 19.60 -2.21 -22.59
N THR A 81 19.34 -2.25 -23.89
CA THR A 81 20.25 -2.20 -25.03
C THR A 81 21.75 -2.15 -24.71
N MET A 82 22.47 -3.20 -25.14
CA MET A 82 23.93 -3.26 -25.16
C MET A 82 24.49 -2.14 -26.05
N ALA A 83 24.99 -1.05 -25.46
CA ALA A 83 25.90 -0.16 -26.13
C ALA A 83 27.30 -0.81 -26.12
N MET A 84 27.82 -1.14 -27.31
CA MET A 84 29.22 -1.53 -27.47
C MET A 84 30.12 -0.40 -26.96
N LEU A 85 30.96 -0.70 -25.97
CA LEU A 85 32.16 0.06 -25.66
C LEU A 85 33.34 -0.92 -25.71
N VAL A 86 34.07 -0.89 -26.82
CA VAL A 86 35.44 -1.40 -26.92
C VAL A 86 36.33 -0.50 -26.07
N SER A 87 37.18 -1.10 -25.24
CA SER A 87 38.14 -0.46 -24.32
C SER A 87 39.56 -0.98 -24.60
N PRO A 88 40.63 -0.36 -24.07
CA PRO A 88 41.62 0.36 -24.87
C PRO A 88 43.03 -0.26 -24.78
N ALA A 89 43.94 0.12 -25.68
CA ALA A 89 45.37 -0.06 -25.41
C ALA A 89 46.24 0.95 -26.16
N SER A 90 46.97 1.72 -25.35
CA SER A 90 48.36 2.17 -25.52
C SER A 90 48.53 3.68 -25.58
N CYS A 91 49.06 4.25 -24.50
CA CYS A 91 50.26 5.07 -24.59
C CYS A 91 50.94 5.13 -23.21
N GLU A 92 52.18 4.67 -23.18
CA GLU A 92 53.10 4.69 -22.04
C GLU A 92 53.48 6.12 -21.61
N ALA A 93 53.87 6.21 -20.35
CA ALA A 93 54.37 7.38 -19.64
C ALA A 93 55.59 8.01 -20.31
N HIS A 94 55.76 9.33 -20.17
CA HIS A 94 57.06 9.92 -19.83
C HIS A 94 56.95 11.37 -19.33
N ALA A 95 57.72 11.61 -18.26
CA ALA A 95 58.47 12.82 -17.91
C ALA A 95 57.77 13.98 -17.16
N GLU A 96 58.22 14.11 -15.91
CA GLU A 96 58.36 15.32 -15.09
C GLU A 96 58.93 16.51 -15.88
N ARG A 97 58.44 17.73 -15.59
CA ARG A 97 59.22 18.84 -15.00
C ARG A 97 58.51 20.19 -15.15
N ASP A 98 58.58 20.94 -14.05
CA ASP A 98 58.76 22.39 -13.93
C ASP A 98 57.74 23.33 -14.62
N TYR A 99 56.74 23.79 -13.85
CA TYR A 99 56.59 25.21 -13.42
C TYR A 99 55.51 25.31 -12.33
#